data_AF-A0A3D4GFG2-F1
#
_entry.id   AF-A0A3D4GFG2-F1
#
_cell.length_a   1.000
_cell.length_b   1.000
_cell.length_c   1.000
_cell.angle_alpha   90.00
_cell.angle_beta   90.00
_cell.angle_gamma   90.00
#
_symmetry.space_group_name_H-M   'P 1'
#
loop_
_entity.id
_entity.type
_entity.pdbx_description
1 polymer ?
#
loop_
_entity_poly.entity_id
_entity_poly.type
_entity_poly.pdbx_seq_one_letter_code
_entity_poly.pdbx_strand_id
1 'polypeptide(L)'
;MIGMLLAQNGGANPFGRSSGGATSEIMSTIEGAIGLKEGLDTPGGILSALLPYLLTFGGIILFLMFIWGGFEMLTGAAEPKSQEAGKQRMTAAVIGFVLLFASYWIAQLLQIVFGITILG
;
A
#
# COMPACT_ATOMS: atom_id res chain seq x y z
N MET A 1 -58.18 3.86 36.60
CA MET A 1 -57.85 3.68 35.16
C MET A 1 -57.04 4.85 34.58
N ILE A 2 -56.35 5.65 35.41
CA ILE A 2 -55.65 6.90 35.01
C ILE A 2 -54.12 6.67 34.86
N GLY A 3 -53.63 5.44 34.99
CA GLY A 3 -52.20 5.11 35.04
C GLY A 3 -51.54 4.71 33.71
N MET A 4 -52.22 4.80 32.56
CA MET A 4 -51.71 4.24 31.29
C MET A 4 -51.15 5.27 30.29
N LEU A 5 -50.87 6.51 30.72
CA LEU A 5 -50.40 7.59 29.83
C LEU A 5 -48.91 7.98 29.99
N LEU A 6 -48.07 7.09 30.52
CA LEU A 6 -46.62 7.35 30.64
C LEU A 6 -45.71 6.41 29.82
N ALA A 7 -46.28 5.61 28.90
CA ALA A 7 -45.50 4.67 28.09
C ALA A 7 -45.06 5.21 26.70
N GLN A 8 -45.17 6.51 26.43
CA GLN A 8 -44.75 7.10 25.15
C GLN A 8 -43.82 8.29 25.34
N ASN A 9 -42.67 8.08 25.98
CA ASN A 9 -41.53 8.98 25.77
C ASN A 9 -40.19 8.27 25.99
N GLY A 10 -39.94 7.27 25.15
CA GLY A 10 -38.59 6.78 24.88
C GLY A 10 -37.95 7.65 23.80
N GLY A 11 -37.44 8.82 24.18
CA GLY A 11 -36.29 9.52 23.58
C GLY A 11 -36.04 9.41 22.07
N ALA A 12 -37.00 9.76 21.22
CA ALA A 12 -36.70 10.04 19.81
C ALA A 12 -36.23 11.50 19.69
N ASN A 13 -34.92 11.70 19.81
CA ASN A 13 -34.27 12.99 19.62
C ASN A 13 -34.55 13.48 18.17
N PRO A 14 -35.13 14.67 17.96
CA PRO A 14 -35.45 15.18 16.61
C PRO A 14 -34.21 15.54 15.79
N PHE A 15 -33.03 15.52 16.42
CA PHE A 15 -31.73 15.65 15.79
C PHE A 15 -31.03 14.30 15.81
N GLY A 16 -31.50 13.38 14.96
CA GLY A 16 -30.82 12.12 14.69
C GLY A 16 -29.49 12.35 13.96
N ARG A 17 -28.49 12.93 14.63
CA ARG A 17 -27.11 12.80 14.19
C ARG A 17 -26.64 11.43 14.65
N SER A 18 -26.65 10.47 13.72
CA SER A 18 -25.84 9.26 13.81
C SER A 18 -24.37 9.66 13.99
N SER A 19 -23.97 9.84 15.25
CA SER A 19 -22.58 10.11 15.62
C SER A 19 -21.69 8.86 15.45
N GLY A 20 -22.28 7.70 15.13
CA GLY A 20 -21.56 6.46 14.90
C GLY A 20 -21.06 6.25 13.46
N GLY A 21 -21.59 6.99 12.47
CA GLY A 21 -21.20 6.83 11.06
C GLY A 21 -19.96 7.63 10.65
N ALA A 22 -19.91 8.92 10.98
CA ALA A 22 -18.82 9.78 10.53
C ALA A 22 -17.45 9.44 11.14
N THR A 23 -17.42 8.97 12.40
CA THR A 23 -16.19 8.56 13.08
C THR A 23 -15.70 7.19 12.63
N SER A 24 -16.60 6.26 12.29
CA SER A 24 -16.24 4.93 11.77
C SER A 24 -15.78 4.96 10.32
N GLU A 25 -16.31 5.87 9.50
CA GLU A 25 -15.82 6.09 8.13
C GLU A 25 -14.42 6.74 8.10
N ILE A 26 -14.15 7.70 8.98
CA ILE A 26 -12.81 8.29 9.08
C ILE A 26 -11.81 7.27 9.64
N MET A 27 -12.21 6.47 10.65
CA MET A 27 -11.37 5.41 11.20
C MET A 27 -11.05 4.36 10.14
N SER A 28 -12.06 3.86 9.41
CA SER A 28 -11.87 2.87 8.34
C SER A 28 -11.10 3.40 7.13
N THR A 29 -11.19 4.70 6.83
CA THR A 29 -10.38 5.35 5.79
C THR A 29 -8.92 5.46 6.22
N ILE A 30 -8.66 5.82 7.48
CA ILE A 30 -7.31 5.86 8.05
C ILE A 30 -6.73 4.45 8.09
N GLU A 31 -7.48 3.46 8.57
CA GLU A 31 -7.10 2.04 8.59
C GLU A 31 -6.83 1.47 7.20
N GLY A 32 -7.65 1.84 6.21
CA GLY A 32 -7.44 1.50 4.80
C GLY A 32 -6.20 2.17 4.21
N ALA A 33 -5.91 3.42 4.59
CA ALA A 33 -4.72 4.14 4.15
C ALA A 33 -3.44 3.53 4.75
N ILE A 34 -3.48 3.07 5.99
CA ILE A 34 -2.33 2.44 6.68
C ILE A 34 -2.23 0.92 6.49
N GLY A 35 -3.14 0.30 5.72
CA GLY A 35 -3.11 -1.12 5.39
C GLY A 35 -3.58 -2.06 6.51
N LEU A 36 -4.16 -1.55 7.60
CA LEU A 36 -4.60 -2.38 8.74
C LEU A 36 -5.90 -3.17 8.47
N LYS A 37 -6.55 -2.97 7.33
CA LYS A 37 -7.87 -3.55 7.01
C LYS A 37 -7.82 -5.04 6.63
N GLU A 38 -6.69 -5.56 6.19
CA GLU A 38 -6.61 -6.96 5.75
C GLU A 38 -6.28 -7.88 6.93
N GLY A 39 -7.19 -8.81 7.19
CA GLY A 39 -7.11 -9.76 8.29
C GLY A 39 -5.71 -10.36 8.44
N LEU A 40 -5.04 -9.95 9.52
CA LEU A 40 -3.71 -10.43 9.94
C LEU A 40 -3.70 -11.95 10.20
N ASP A 41 -4.88 -12.59 10.22
CA ASP A 41 -5.05 -14.03 10.36
C ASP A 41 -4.64 -14.82 9.10
N THR A 42 -4.47 -14.15 7.96
CA THR A 42 -4.00 -14.80 6.73
C THR A 42 -2.64 -14.27 6.27
N PRO A 43 -1.70 -15.15 5.84
CA PRO A 43 -0.42 -14.73 5.26
C PRO A 43 -0.57 -13.79 4.06
N GLY A 44 -1.68 -13.91 3.32
CA GLY A 44 -2.01 -13.04 2.20
C GLY A 44 -2.35 -11.60 2.62
N GLY A 45 -3.12 -11.43 3.71
CA GLY A 45 -3.54 -10.10 4.18
C GLY A 45 -2.36 -9.23 4.64
N ILE A 46 -1.39 -9.83 5.32
CA ILE A 46 -0.15 -9.15 5.73
C ILE A 46 0.64 -8.67 4.51
N LEU A 47 0.70 -9.51 3.47
CA LEU A 47 1.44 -9.19 2.26
C LEU A 47 0.75 -8.09 1.46
N SER A 48 -0.57 -8.13 1.30
CA SER A 48 -1.37 -7.07 0.64
C SER A 48 -1.24 -5.72 1.33
N ALA A 49 -1.22 -5.70 2.67
CA ALA A 49 -1.06 -4.47 3.45
C ALA A 49 0.32 -3.84 3.24
N LEU A 50 1.36 -4.66 3.13
CA LEU A 50 2.75 -4.21 3.06
C LEU A 50 3.23 -3.95 1.62
N LEU A 51 2.66 -4.63 0.62
CA LEU A 51 3.02 -4.49 -0.79
C LEU A 51 3.01 -3.05 -1.31
N PRO A 52 1.93 -2.25 -1.15
CA PRO A 52 1.86 -0.92 -1.74
C PRO A 52 2.93 0.01 -1.15
N TYR A 53 3.27 -0.17 0.12
CA TYR A 53 4.39 0.53 0.76
C TYR A 53 5.73 0.14 0.14
N LEU A 54 6.00 -1.15 0.01
CA LEU A 54 7.23 -1.65 -0.60
C LEU A 54 7.38 -1.21 -2.05
N LEU A 55 6.30 -1.24 -2.84
CA LEU A 55 6.32 -0.81 -4.23
C LEU A 55 6.55 0.71 -4.35
N THR A 56 5.93 1.51 -3.48
CA THR A 56 6.09 2.98 -3.49
C THR A 56 7.51 3.38 -3.07
N PHE A 57 7.97 2.94 -1.90
CA PHE A 57 9.32 3.26 -1.42
C PHE A 57 10.40 2.60 -2.29
N GLY A 58 10.18 1.35 -2.69
CA GLY A 58 11.07 0.61 -3.58
C GLY A 58 11.23 1.29 -4.93
N GLY A 59 10.14 1.76 -5.54
CA GLY A 59 10.18 2.51 -6.79
C GLY A 59 11.00 3.80 -6.69
N ILE A 60 10.84 4.56 -5.60
CA ILE A 60 11.60 5.79 -5.36
C ILE A 60 13.10 5.49 -5.20
N ILE A 61 13.45 4.53 -4.35
CA ILE A 61 14.86 4.16 -4.09
C ILE A 61 15.52 3.66 -5.39
N LEU A 62 14.83 2.79 -6.12
CA LEU A 62 15.30 2.27 -7.39
C LEU A 62 15.54 3.41 -8.39
N PHE A 63 14.59 4.33 -8.53
CA PHE A 63 14.73 5.47 -9.44
C PHE A 63 15.96 6.33 -9.12
N LEU A 64 16.22 6.60 -7.84
CA LEU A 64 17.42 7.31 -7.40
C LEU A 64 18.70 6.53 -7.73
N MET A 65 18.72 5.22 -7.48
CA MET A 65 19.84 4.36 -7.84
C MET A 65 20.08 4.29 -9.35
N PHE A 66 19.02 4.30 -10.16
CA PHE A 66 19.10 4.27 -11.61
C PHE A 66 19.75 5.55 -12.15
N ILE A 67 19.34 6.71 -11.64
CA ILE A 67 19.94 7.99 -11.99
C ILE A 67 21.41 8.01 -11.56
N TRP A 68 21.73 7.63 -10.32
CA TRP A 68 23.11 7.64 -9.83
C TRP A 68 24.02 6.69 -10.60
N GLY A 69 23.58 5.45 -10.84
CA GLY A 69 24.34 4.47 -11.61
C GLY A 69 24.56 4.90 -13.06
N GLY A 70 23.55 5.52 -13.68
CA GLY A 70 23.66 6.11 -15.01
C GLY A 70 24.67 7.26 -15.05
N PHE A 71 24.58 8.19 -14.10
CA PHE A 71 25.54 9.30 -14.00
C PHE A 71 26.96 8.80 -13.74
N GLU A 72 27.15 7.84 -12.83
CA GLU A 72 28.47 7.28 -12.53
C GLU A 72 29.10 6.56 -13.72
N MET A 73 28.30 5.87 -14.53
CA MET A 73 28.78 5.27 -15.78
C MET A 73 29.23 6.33 -16.80
N LEU A 74 28.56 7.48 -16.83
CA LEU A 74 28.89 8.61 -17.73
C LEU A 74 30.10 9.41 -17.24
N THR A 75 30.17 9.73 -15.94
CA THR A 75 31.26 10.53 -15.34
C THR A 75 32.52 9.70 -15.10
N GLY A 76 32.36 8.42 -14.78
CA GLY A 76 33.45 7.46 -14.56
C GLY A 76 34.06 6.89 -15.83
N ALA A 77 33.66 7.36 -17.02
CA ALA A 77 34.12 6.83 -18.30
C ALA A 77 35.65 6.90 -18.50
N ALA A 78 36.32 7.83 -17.81
CA ALA A 78 37.77 8.01 -17.88
C ALA A 78 38.59 7.03 -17.00
N GLU A 79 37.97 6.33 -16.05
CA GLU A 79 38.66 5.42 -15.14
C GLU A 79 38.00 4.02 -15.16
N PRO A 80 38.74 2.95 -15.50
CA PRO A 80 38.17 1.62 -15.70
C PRO A 80 37.42 1.08 -14.46
N LYS A 81 37.88 1.43 -13.26
CA LYS A 81 37.25 1.02 -11.99
C LYS A 81 35.85 1.63 -11.80
N SER A 82 35.72 2.92 -12.10
CA SER A 82 34.44 3.63 -12.03
C SER A 82 33.47 3.15 -13.12
N GLN A 83 34.02 2.75 -14.28
CA GLN A 83 33.23 2.17 -15.36
C GLN A 83 32.66 0.78 -15.01
N GLU A 84 33.45 -0.09 -14.35
CA GLU A 84 32.94 -1.38 -13.85
C GLU A 84 31.90 -1.21 -12.74
N ALA A 85 32.15 -0.29 -11.79
CA ALA A 85 31.21 0.01 -10.71
C ALA A 85 29.87 0.55 -11.25
N GLY A 86 29.91 1.48 -12.21
CA GLY A 86 28.73 2.03 -12.88
C GLY A 86 27.93 0.95 -13.62
N LYS A 87 28.60 0.04 -14.34
CA LYS A 87 27.93 -1.11 -14.99
C LYS A 87 27.24 -2.00 -13.97
N GLN A 88 27.91 -2.35 -12.88
CA GLN A 88 27.34 -3.20 -11.84
C GLN A 88 26.11 -2.57 -11.18
N ARG A 89 26.17 -1.26 -10.90
CA ARG A 89 25.03 -0.47 -10.38
C ARG A 89 23.88 -0.38 -11.37
N MET A 90 24.17 -0.16 -12.65
CA MET A 90 23.17 -0.17 -13.72
C MET A 90 22.47 -1.54 -13.81
N THR A 91 23.23 -2.63 -13.79
CA THR A 91 22.67 -3.99 -13.79
C THR A 91 21.82 -4.25 -12.55
N ALA A 92 22.27 -3.83 -11.36
CA ALA A 92 21.48 -3.96 -10.13
C ALA A 92 20.17 -3.17 -10.20
N ALA A 93 20.20 -1.95 -10.75
CA ALA A 93 19.00 -1.13 -10.93
C ALA A 93 18.02 -1.76 -11.93
N VAL A 94 18.51 -2.32 -13.05
CA VAL A 94 17.68 -3.04 -14.02
C VAL A 94 17.06 -4.29 -13.42
N ILE A 95 17.82 -5.07 -12.64
CA ILE A 95 17.29 -6.25 -11.94
C ILE A 95 16.20 -5.84 -10.94
N GLY A 96 16.44 -4.77 -10.16
CA GLY A 96 15.43 -4.21 -9.26
C GLY A 96 14.15 -3.79 -10.00
N PHE A 97 14.29 -3.22 -11.20
CA PHE A 97 13.14 -2.79 -12.01
C PHE A 97 12.33 -3.98 -12.50
N VAL A 98 13.01 -5.00 -13.01
CA VAL A 98 12.37 -6.25 -13.42
C VAL A 98 11.69 -6.93 -12.23
N LEU A 99 12.28 -6.89 -11.03
CA LEU A 99 11.66 -7.42 -9.81
C LEU A 99 10.37 -6.69 -9.43
N LEU A 100 10.34 -5.36 -9.48
CA LEU A 100 9.11 -4.60 -9.23
C LEU A 100 8.03 -4.95 -10.26
N PHE A 101 8.42 -5.06 -11.52
CA PHE A 101 7.50 -5.47 -12.59
C PHE A 101 6.95 -6.88 -12.32
N ALA A 102 7.82 -7.86 -12.06
CA ALA A 102 7.43 -9.23 -11.73
C ALA A 102 6.54 -9.31 -10.48
N SER A 103 6.81 -8.48 -9.47
CA SER A 103 5.99 -8.40 -8.25
C SER A 103 4.56 -7.99 -8.54
N TYR A 104 4.33 -7.08 -9.48
CA TYR A 104 2.98 -6.71 -9.92
C TYR A 104 2.25 -7.89 -10.56
N TRP A 105 2.92 -8.62 -11.46
CA TRP A 105 2.34 -9.81 -12.09
C TRP A 105 2.02 -10.91 -11.08
N ILE A 106 2.90 -11.13 -10.10
CA ILE A 106 2.65 -12.08 -9.00
C ILE A 106 1.43 -11.63 -8.18
N ALA A 107 1.32 -10.35 -7.83
CA ALA A 107 0.15 -9.82 -7.13
C ALA A 107 -1.14 -10.05 -7.93
N GLN A 108 -1.11 -9.80 -9.24
CA GLN A 108 -2.24 -10.07 -10.13
C GLN A 108 -2.64 -11.56 -10.15
N LEU A 109 -1.65 -12.46 -10.18
CA LEU A 109 -1.91 -13.92 -10.12
C LEU A 109 -2.50 -14.33 -8.78
N LEU A 110 -2.02 -13.75 -7.67
CA LEU A 110 -2.59 -14.00 -6.34
C LEU A 110 -4.05 -13.56 -6.27
N GLN A 111 -4.41 -12.43 -6.90
CA GLN A 111 -5.81 -12.01 -6.98
C GLN A 111 -6.71 -13.03 -7.69
N ILE A 112 -6.23 -13.59 -8.80
CA ILE A 112 -6.98 -14.57 -9.60
C ILE A 112 -7.13 -15.90 -8.83
N VAL A 113 -6.07 -16.36 -8.16
CA VAL A 113 -6.06 -17.65 -7.46
C VAL A 113 -6.83 -17.60 -6.14
N PHE A 114 -6.68 -16.53 -5.37
CA PHE A 114 -7.33 -16.38 -4.07
C PHE A 114 -8.70 -15.70 -4.15
N GLY A 115 -9.06 -15.11 -5.30
CA GLY A 115 -10.33 -14.41 -5.50
C GLY A 115 -10.46 -13.12 -4.67
N ILE A 116 -9.34 -12.59 -4.17
CA ILE A 116 -9.27 -11.38 -3.35
C ILE A 116 -8.70 -10.26 -4.22
N THR A 117 -9.43 -9.15 -4.34
CA THR A 117 -8.99 -7.97 -5.10
C THR A 117 -7.98 -7.15 -4.27
N ILE A 118 -6.68 -7.40 -4.51
CA ILE A 118 -5.54 -6.71 -3.85
C ILE A 118 -5.22 -5.37 -4.56
N LEU A 119 -5.68 -5.19 -5.80
CA LEU A 119 -5.54 -3.97 -6.59
C LEU A 119 -6.90 -3.67 -7.22
N GLY A 120 -7.68 -2.76 -6.62
CA GLY A 120 -8.85 -2.11 -7.23
C GLY A 120 -10.04 -3.00 -7.53
#